data_AF-B6WTS8-F1
#
_entry.id   AF-B6WTS8-F1
#
_cell.length_a   1.000
_cell.length_b   1.000
_cell.length_c   1.000
_cell.angle_alpha   90.00
_cell.angle_beta   90.00
_cell.angle_gamma   90.00
#
_symmetry.space_group_name_H-M   'P 1'
#
loop_
_entity.id
_entity.type
_entity.pdbx_description
1 polymer ?
#
loop_
_entity_poly.entity_id
_entity_poly.type
_entity_poly.pdbx_seq_one_letter_code
_entity_poly.pdbx_strand_id
1 'polypeptide(L)'
;MKLSPLPCDHKAVLAFAGHIGVGHVNSHQGFVQDDAAGFATLLALLLRTCPLDPTVTDIRTDQDRLTVSLACGGQGQASLSGGFSPFEADLLQRGRGLCELSSQTLATKVLGRIRGQGMDKMGAVLILAHARALLDAVRRYWPAGVLHATDDIPGSCGEFLGGMLSLEGTACAWMLTINASPDGSGPVEDSEGIMPVGGKGRLMRELGMCRIPCIVLESKAYSPGDSDSLATSHPWIRWNQDSDNPVVGQCLTEAARQCHVQAIVNDRAYPRRPGDLDRASQALGEKISKLGQEYARARTSAQKVALAAALADILEQEIGGTSFMSQAVHSVAAGGGLWPGQAAMLSLLASRHEYESLKVLITSRQELELLADIALAAAILLRDRLPEASSFIQARSPQPEPERLLHELSLPS
;
A
#
# COMPACT_ATOMS: atom_id res chain seq x y z
N MET A 1 10.11 -17.42 17.04
CA MET A 1 9.64 -18.17 15.86
C MET A 1 10.82 -18.45 14.94
N LYS A 2 10.89 -19.64 14.35
CA LYS A 2 11.88 -20.03 13.36
C LYS A 2 11.38 -19.66 11.97
N LEU A 3 12.16 -18.80 11.30
CA LEU A 3 11.97 -18.40 9.92
C LEU A 3 13.15 -18.89 9.09
N SER A 4 12.90 -19.41 7.90
CA SER A 4 13.97 -19.71 6.95
C SER A 4 13.49 -19.47 5.52
N PRO A 5 14.38 -19.06 4.61
CA PRO A 5 14.02 -18.86 3.21
C PRO A 5 13.73 -20.23 2.56
N LEU A 6 12.81 -20.27 1.59
CA LEU A 6 12.51 -21.47 0.81
C LEU A 6 12.63 -21.17 -0.70
N PRO A 7 13.03 -22.15 -1.52
CA PRO A 7 12.99 -22.02 -2.97
C PRO A 7 11.57 -21.75 -3.49
N CYS A 8 11.45 -21.01 -4.60
CA CYS A 8 10.17 -20.58 -5.15
C CYS A 8 9.30 -21.71 -5.75
N ASP A 9 9.84 -22.91 -5.93
CA ASP A 9 9.11 -24.10 -6.42
C ASP A 9 8.37 -24.86 -5.31
N HIS A 10 8.52 -24.45 -4.04
CA HIS A 10 7.72 -24.97 -2.94
C HIS A 10 6.24 -24.61 -3.08
N LYS A 11 5.38 -25.48 -2.55
CA LYS A 11 3.94 -25.23 -2.46
C LYS A 11 3.60 -24.51 -1.16
N ALA A 12 3.31 -23.21 -1.25
CA ALA A 12 2.78 -22.45 -0.13
C ALA A 12 1.37 -22.91 0.24
N VAL A 13 1.04 -22.81 1.53
CA VAL A 13 -0.33 -23.09 2.05
C VAL A 13 -1.03 -21.84 2.59
N LEU A 14 -0.28 -20.76 2.82
CA LEU A 14 -0.77 -19.42 3.15
C LEU A 14 0.21 -18.37 2.62
N ALA A 15 -0.19 -17.10 2.62
CA ALA A 15 0.67 -16.03 2.14
C ALA A 15 0.62 -14.74 2.95
N PHE A 16 1.65 -13.92 2.80
CA PHE A 16 1.69 -12.52 3.23
C PHE A 16 1.78 -11.60 2.02
N ALA A 17 1.02 -10.51 2.01
CA ALA A 17 1.13 -9.48 0.98
C ALA A 17 1.23 -8.11 1.64
N GLY A 18 2.19 -7.29 1.22
CA GLY A 18 2.31 -5.90 1.64
C GLY A 18 2.47 -5.00 0.42
N HIS A 19 1.84 -3.83 0.43
CA HIS A 19 1.90 -2.89 -0.68
C HIS A 19 2.23 -1.47 -0.22
N ILE A 20 2.52 -0.63 -1.21
CA ILE A 20 2.69 0.80 -1.09
C ILE A 20 2.01 1.50 -2.28
N GLY A 21 1.06 2.38 -2.00
CA GLY A 21 0.54 3.37 -2.92
C GLY A 21 1.41 4.62 -2.92
N VAL A 22 2.24 4.78 -3.95
CA VAL A 22 3.18 5.90 -4.05
C VAL A 22 2.43 7.22 -4.16
N GLY A 23 2.54 8.06 -3.12
CA GLY A 23 1.87 9.36 -3.06
C GLY A 23 0.41 9.28 -2.63
N HIS A 24 -0.08 8.11 -2.20
CA HIS A 24 -1.40 7.97 -1.60
C HIS A 24 -1.37 8.47 -0.16
N VAL A 25 -1.80 9.72 0.07
CA VAL A 25 -1.76 10.30 1.42
C VAL A 25 -3.15 10.57 1.96
N ASN A 26 -4.00 11.23 1.18
CA ASN A 26 -5.33 11.63 1.63
C ASN A 26 -6.38 10.93 0.77
N SER A 27 -7.52 10.66 1.39
CA SER A 27 -8.71 10.13 0.73
C SER A 27 -9.96 10.85 1.24
N HIS A 28 -11.07 10.63 0.56
CA HIS A 28 -12.37 11.20 0.90
C HIS A 28 -12.73 11.05 2.39
N GLN A 29 -13.56 11.98 2.89
CA GLN A 29 -14.00 12.05 4.30
C GLN A 29 -12.89 12.33 5.32
N GLY A 30 -11.77 12.91 4.89
CA GLY A 30 -10.69 13.33 5.79
C GLY A 30 -9.80 12.18 6.27
N PHE A 31 -9.84 11.06 5.54
CA PHE A 31 -8.95 9.93 5.76
C PHE A 31 -7.52 10.28 5.33
N VAL A 32 -6.54 9.98 6.16
CA VAL A 32 -5.12 10.27 5.90
C VAL A 32 -4.30 9.02 6.21
N GLN A 33 -3.30 8.69 5.41
CA GLN A 33 -2.50 7.48 5.56
C GLN A 33 -1.01 7.64 5.26
N ASP A 34 -0.19 6.87 5.97
CA ASP A 34 1.11 6.36 5.50
C ASP A 34 0.85 5.03 4.80
N ASP A 35 0.71 5.09 3.47
CA ASP A 35 0.33 3.96 2.65
C ASP A 35 1.50 2.99 2.41
N ALA A 36 2.71 3.35 2.85
CA ALA A 36 3.87 2.48 2.76
C ALA A 36 3.99 1.49 3.94
N ALA A 37 3.12 1.60 4.96
CA ALA A 37 3.25 0.80 6.18
C ALA A 37 3.09 -0.71 5.93
N GLY A 38 2.23 -1.12 5.00
CA GLY A 38 2.03 -2.53 4.63
C GLY A 38 3.29 -3.15 4.03
N PHE A 39 3.84 -2.51 3.00
CA PHE A 39 5.13 -2.86 2.39
C PHE A 39 6.27 -2.88 3.42
N ALA A 40 6.35 -1.85 4.27
CA ALA A 40 7.37 -1.73 5.30
C ALA A 40 7.27 -2.82 6.38
N THR A 41 6.05 -3.24 6.72
CA THR A 41 5.80 -4.33 7.68
C THR A 41 6.27 -5.66 7.11
N LEU A 42 5.97 -5.94 5.84
CA LEU A 42 6.45 -7.15 5.20
C LEU A 42 7.99 -7.15 5.11
N LEU A 43 8.61 -6.01 4.79
CA LEU A 43 10.07 -5.88 4.86
C LEU A 43 10.59 -6.16 6.27
N ALA A 44 9.99 -5.59 7.32
CA ALA A 44 10.40 -5.83 8.70
C ALA A 44 10.35 -7.33 9.06
N LEU A 45 9.36 -8.07 8.54
CA LEU A 45 9.26 -9.52 8.66
C LEU A 45 10.40 -10.23 7.92
N LEU A 46 10.61 -9.91 6.64
CA LEU A 46 11.64 -10.54 5.80
C LEU A 46 13.06 -10.32 6.34
N LEU A 47 13.33 -9.13 6.90
CA LEU A 47 14.62 -8.79 7.50
C LEU A 47 14.98 -9.62 8.74
N ARG A 48 14.00 -10.31 9.36
CA ARG A 48 14.28 -11.30 10.42
C ARG A 48 14.96 -12.56 9.88
N THR A 49 14.80 -12.82 8.59
CA THR A 49 15.37 -13.98 7.88
C THR A 49 16.62 -13.60 7.10
N CYS A 50 16.60 -12.43 6.45
CA CYS A 50 17.70 -11.89 5.67
C CYS A 50 18.00 -10.47 6.19
N PRO A 51 18.81 -10.31 7.25
CA PRO A 51 19.14 -9.00 7.78
C PRO A 51 19.90 -8.15 6.75
N LEU A 52 19.36 -6.98 6.42
CA LEU A 52 19.94 -6.00 5.53
C LEU A 52 19.94 -4.64 6.23
N ASP A 53 20.94 -3.81 5.96
CA ASP A 53 21.00 -2.41 6.41
C ASP A 53 20.37 -1.48 5.35
N PRO A 54 19.14 -0.98 5.57
CA PRO A 54 18.44 -0.13 4.62
C PRO A 54 18.85 1.35 4.74
N THR A 55 19.94 1.68 5.46
CA THR A 55 20.39 3.07 5.61
C THR A 55 20.68 3.69 4.24
N VAL A 56 20.09 4.85 3.96
CA VAL A 56 20.33 5.60 2.73
C VAL A 56 21.75 6.17 2.75
N THR A 57 22.59 5.75 1.81
CA THR A 57 23.97 6.21 1.69
C THR A 57 24.11 7.39 0.73
N ASP A 58 23.28 7.42 -0.31
CA ASP A 58 23.32 8.44 -1.34
C ASP A 58 21.92 8.72 -1.94
N ILE A 59 21.67 9.99 -2.24
CA ILE A 59 20.51 10.44 -3.01
C ILE A 59 21.05 11.37 -4.09
N ARG A 60 20.86 11.00 -5.36
CA ARG A 60 21.41 11.74 -6.50
C ARG A 60 20.33 12.10 -7.50
N THR A 61 20.29 13.36 -7.88
CA THR A 61 19.49 13.87 -8.99
C THR A 61 20.35 14.05 -10.23
N ASP A 62 19.88 13.62 -11.38
CA ASP A 62 20.48 13.88 -12.70
C ASP A 62 19.37 14.19 -13.71
N GLN A 63 19.28 15.46 -14.13
CA GLN A 63 18.18 15.98 -14.95
C GLN A 63 16.80 15.71 -14.31
N ASP A 64 16.04 14.78 -14.87
CA ASP A 64 14.72 14.34 -14.43
C ASP A 64 14.76 13.12 -13.51
N ARG A 65 15.92 12.48 -13.33
CA ARG A 65 16.06 11.22 -12.62
C ARG A 65 16.54 11.41 -11.20
N LEU A 66 15.85 10.77 -10.25
CA LEU A 66 16.29 10.58 -8.86
C LEU A 66 16.80 9.15 -8.68
N THR A 67 17.93 8.99 -8.00
CA THR A 67 18.49 7.69 -7.60
C THR A 67 18.69 7.67 -6.09
N VAL A 68 18.23 6.60 -5.44
CA VAL A 68 18.46 6.33 -4.02
C VAL A 68 19.31 5.06 -3.89
N SER A 69 20.38 5.13 -3.09
CA SER A 69 21.27 4.00 -2.81
C SER A 69 21.27 3.66 -1.32
N LEU A 70 21.24 2.37 -1.00
CA LEU A 70 21.23 1.85 0.37
C LEU A 70 22.58 1.25 0.76
N ALA A 71 22.88 1.19 2.06
CA ALA A 71 24.11 0.61 2.61
C ALA A 71 24.25 -0.88 2.27
N CYS A 72 23.14 -1.61 2.24
CA CYS A 72 23.09 -3.00 1.79
C CYS A 72 23.33 -3.19 0.28
N GLY A 73 23.46 -2.12 -0.51
CA GLY A 73 23.73 -2.18 -1.95
C GLY A 73 22.49 -2.14 -2.85
N GLY A 74 21.28 -2.09 -2.28
CA GLY A 74 20.06 -1.86 -3.05
C GLY A 74 20.02 -0.47 -3.70
N GLN A 75 19.51 -0.39 -4.93
CA GLN A 75 19.38 0.87 -5.66
C GLN A 75 18.01 0.99 -6.32
N GLY A 76 17.43 2.18 -6.28
CA GLY A 76 16.14 2.47 -6.90
C GLY A 76 16.13 3.82 -7.58
N GLN A 77 15.34 3.92 -8.64
CA GLN A 77 15.26 5.11 -9.50
C GLN A 77 13.82 5.48 -9.79
N ALA A 78 13.56 6.77 -9.93
CA ALA A 78 12.28 7.31 -10.38
C ALA A 78 12.51 8.66 -11.08
N SER A 79 11.52 9.14 -11.83
CA SER A 79 11.66 10.35 -12.64
C SER A 79 10.59 11.40 -12.32
N LEU A 80 11.01 12.66 -12.26
CA LEU A 80 10.15 13.83 -12.09
C LEU A 80 10.13 14.65 -13.39
N SER A 81 8.98 14.71 -14.04
CA SER A 81 8.81 15.55 -15.23
C SER A 81 9.06 17.02 -14.88
N GLY A 82 10.04 17.64 -15.53
CA GLY A 82 10.48 19.01 -15.25
C GLY A 82 11.82 19.12 -14.51
N GLY A 83 12.35 18.00 -14.03
CA GLY A 83 13.66 17.97 -13.37
C GLY A 83 13.67 18.43 -11.93
N PHE A 84 14.88 18.49 -11.36
CA PHE A 84 15.13 18.98 -10.02
C PHE A 84 15.94 20.27 -10.08
N SER A 85 15.50 21.28 -9.34
CA SER A 85 16.33 22.45 -9.06
C SER A 85 17.49 22.08 -8.13
N PRO A 86 18.59 22.86 -8.14
CA PRO A 86 19.70 22.63 -7.20
C PRO A 86 19.28 22.68 -5.72
N PHE A 87 18.26 23.46 -5.38
CA PHE A 87 17.75 23.56 -4.01
C PHE A 87 16.93 22.35 -3.60
N GLU A 88 16.16 21.76 -4.52
CA GLU A 88 15.48 20.49 -4.28
C GLU A 88 16.50 19.36 -4.13
N ALA A 89 17.54 19.33 -4.96
CA ALA A 89 18.63 18.36 -4.84
C ALA A 89 19.35 18.45 -3.47
N ASP A 90 19.60 19.67 -2.97
CA ASP A 90 20.15 19.91 -1.64
C ASP A 90 19.18 19.49 -0.51
N LEU A 91 17.89 19.84 -0.64
CA LEU A 91 16.86 19.42 0.31
C LEU A 91 16.78 17.89 0.44
N LEU A 92 16.84 17.18 -0.69
CA LEU A 92 16.81 15.73 -0.74
C LEU A 92 18.01 15.08 -0.03
N GLN A 93 19.15 15.77 0.12
CA GLN A 93 20.31 15.25 0.86
C GLN A 93 20.00 14.95 2.33
N ARG A 94 18.95 15.55 2.91
CA ARG A 94 18.49 15.23 4.27
C ARG A 94 18.11 13.77 4.46
N GLY A 95 17.84 13.05 3.37
CA GLY A 95 17.55 11.61 3.43
C GLY A 95 18.78 10.75 3.72
N ARG A 96 20.01 11.26 3.49
CA ARG A 96 21.23 10.49 3.75
C ARG A 96 21.39 10.23 5.25
N GLY A 97 21.71 8.98 5.58
CA GLY A 97 21.81 8.50 6.96
C GLY A 97 20.47 8.12 7.61
N LEU A 98 19.33 8.36 6.95
CA LEU A 98 18.05 7.83 7.42
C LEU A 98 17.97 6.32 7.16
N CYS A 99 17.33 5.60 8.09
CA CYS A 99 17.21 4.13 8.08
C CYS A 99 15.74 3.74 8.27
N GLU A 100 14.90 4.13 7.31
CA GLU A 100 13.45 3.88 7.35
C GLU A 100 13.08 2.70 6.45
N LEU A 101 12.06 1.94 6.85
CA LEU A 101 11.42 0.95 5.97
C LEU A 101 10.20 1.52 5.25
N SER A 102 9.46 2.42 5.90
CA SER A 102 8.37 3.15 5.24
C SER A 102 8.97 4.26 4.37
N SER A 103 8.84 4.11 3.06
CA SER A 103 9.30 5.09 2.08
C SER A 103 8.58 6.43 2.21
N GLN A 104 7.30 6.42 2.60
CA GLN A 104 6.56 7.66 2.85
C GLN A 104 6.99 8.32 4.16
N THR A 105 7.30 7.56 5.21
CA THR A 105 7.93 8.10 6.42
C THR A 105 9.29 8.72 6.12
N LEU A 106 10.12 8.07 5.29
CA LEU A 106 11.39 8.66 4.84
C LEU A 106 11.15 10.00 4.12
N ALA A 107 10.26 10.02 3.13
CA ALA A 107 9.96 11.23 2.38
C ALA A 107 9.41 12.34 3.29
N THR A 108 8.58 11.99 4.27
CA THR A 108 8.05 12.91 5.30
C THR A 108 9.18 13.51 6.15
N LYS A 109 10.17 12.72 6.58
CA LYS A 109 11.33 13.23 7.32
C LYS A 109 12.22 14.16 6.49
N VAL A 110 12.28 13.96 5.17
CA VAL A 110 13.07 14.79 4.24
C VAL A 110 12.35 16.09 3.90
N LEU A 111 11.07 16.00 3.52
CA LEU A 111 10.29 17.08 2.92
C LEU A 111 9.30 17.76 3.88
N GLY A 112 9.09 17.18 5.06
CA GLY A 112 8.15 17.66 6.09
C GLY A 112 6.76 17.08 5.93
N ARG A 113 6.06 17.41 4.85
CA ARG A 113 4.72 16.87 4.54
C ARG A 113 4.67 16.38 3.11
N ILE A 114 4.13 15.18 2.92
CA ILE A 114 3.73 14.67 1.62
C ILE A 114 2.27 15.02 1.39
N ARG A 115 1.94 15.52 0.20
CA ARG A 115 0.55 15.77 -0.21
C ARG A 115 0.07 14.70 -1.18
N GLY A 116 -1.25 14.51 -1.21
CA GLY A 116 -1.91 13.49 -2.02
C GLY A 116 -1.75 13.67 -3.54
N GLN A 117 -2.50 12.86 -4.28
CA GLN A 117 -2.32 12.59 -5.70
C GLN A 117 -2.21 13.88 -6.54
N GLY A 118 -1.14 13.94 -7.33
CA GLY A 118 -0.84 15.01 -8.29
C GLY A 118 -0.23 16.27 -7.68
N MET A 119 -0.34 16.47 -6.36
CA MET A 119 0.07 17.71 -5.69
C MET A 119 1.54 17.72 -5.28
N ASP A 120 2.11 16.57 -4.89
CA ASP A 120 3.51 16.46 -4.46
C ASP A 120 4.26 15.37 -5.25
N LYS A 121 4.54 15.69 -6.52
CA LYS A 121 5.26 14.78 -7.43
C LYS A 121 6.69 14.49 -6.96
N MET A 122 7.39 15.47 -6.38
CA MET A 122 8.74 15.24 -5.86
C MET A 122 8.72 14.25 -4.69
N GLY A 123 7.78 14.41 -3.76
CA GLY A 123 7.54 13.45 -2.69
C GLY A 123 7.27 12.04 -3.21
N ALA A 124 6.34 11.91 -4.16
CA ALA A 124 6.03 10.63 -4.80
C ALA A 124 7.26 9.98 -5.47
N VAL A 125 8.08 10.77 -6.19
CA VAL A 125 9.31 10.28 -6.84
C VAL A 125 10.36 9.82 -5.83
N LEU A 126 10.54 10.51 -4.71
CA LEU A 126 11.40 10.06 -3.61
C LEU A 126 10.89 8.75 -2.99
N ILE A 127 9.59 8.66 -2.74
CA ILE A 127 8.94 7.45 -2.20
C ILE A 127 9.18 6.25 -3.14
N LEU A 128 8.96 6.43 -4.45
CA LEU A 128 9.14 5.38 -5.45
C LEU A 128 10.61 4.94 -5.57
N ALA A 129 11.55 5.90 -5.65
CA ALA A 129 12.97 5.58 -5.74
C ALA A 129 13.45 4.81 -4.50
N HIS A 130 13.01 5.20 -3.30
CA HIS A 130 13.35 4.49 -2.06
C HIS A 130 12.69 3.11 -1.98
N ALA A 131 11.42 2.98 -2.33
CA ALA A 131 10.72 1.68 -2.35
C ALA A 131 11.38 0.69 -3.32
N ARG A 132 11.77 1.16 -4.51
CA ARG A 132 12.55 0.38 -5.48
C ARG A 132 13.91 -0.03 -4.94
N ALA A 133 14.59 0.83 -4.20
CA ALA A 133 15.88 0.49 -3.60
C ALA A 133 15.76 -0.62 -2.54
N LEU A 134 14.70 -0.59 -1.73
CA LEU A 134 14.38 -1.65 -0.77
C LEU A 134 14.01 -2.96 -1.48
N LEU A 135 13.19 -2.89 -2.53
CA LEU A 135 12.81 -4.06 -3.33
C LEU A 135 14.04 -4.68 -4.01
N ASP A 136 14.91 -3.87 -4.61
CA ASP A 136 16.16 -4.31 -5.23
C ASP A 136 17.12 -4.96 -4.22
N ALA A 137 17.20 -4.41 -3.00
CA ALA A 137 17.98 -5.03 -1.93
C ALA A 137 17.49 -6.45 -1.62
N VAL A 138 16.19 -6.63 -1.39
CA VAL A 138 15.63 -7.96 -1.15
C VAL A 138 15.87 -8.88 -2.35
N ARG A 139 15.66 -8.37 -3.57
CA ARG A 139 15.84 -9.15 -4.80
C ARG A 139 17.27 -9.70 -4.95
N ARG A 140 18.28 -8.90 -4.59
CA ARG A 140 19.69 -9.28 -4.74
C ARG A 140 20.15 -10.26 -3.66
N TYR A 141 19.68 -10.08 -2.44
CA TYR A 141 20.27 -10.75 -1.27
C TYR A 141 19.40 -11.85 -0.68
N TRP A 142 18.14 -12.00 -1.12
CA TRP A 142 17.31 -13.10 -0.66
C TRP A 142 17.91 -14.46 -1.11
N PRO A 143 18.27 -15.34 -0.17
CA PRO A 143 19.18 -16.46 -0.46
C PRO A 143 18.55 -17.62 -1.23
N ALA A 144 17.22 -17.75 -1.22
CA ALA A 144 16.51 -18.86 -1.88
C ALA A 144 15.89 -18.48 -3.23
N GLY A 145 16.26 -17.31 -3.77
CA GLY A 145 15.70 -16.78 -5.00
C GLY A 145 14.31 -16.17 -4.83
N VAL A 146 13.95 -15.35 -5.81
CA VAL A 146 12.71 -14.55 -5.84
C VAL A 146 12.18 -14.52 -7.25
N LEU A 147 10.88 -14.23 -7.38
CA LEU A 147 10.24 -13.89 -8.64
C LEU A 147 9.98 -12.38 -8.67
N HIS A 148 10.16 -11.76 -9.83
CA HIS A 148 9.97 -10.33 -10.06
C HIS A 148 9.11 -10.12 -11.31
N ALA A 149 8.21 -9.14 -11.24
CA ALA A 149 7.45 -8.69 -12.39
C ALA A 149 7.24 -7.17 -12.29
N THR A 150 7.18 -6.51 -13.44
CA THR A 150 6.69 -5.13 -13.54
C THR A 150 5.18 -5.14 -13.77
N ASP A 151 4.53 -4.05 -13.39
CA ASP A 151 3.14 -3.85 -13.72
C ASP A 151 2.96 -3.62 -15.22
N ASP A 152 1.86 -4.15 -15.77
CA ASP A 152 1.45 -4.03 -17.16
C ASP A 152 0.05 -3.40 -17.30
N ILE A 153 -0.51 -2.90 -16.19
CA ILE A 153 -1.70 -2.04 -16.20
C ILE A 153 -1.34 -0.68 -16.85
N PRO A 154 -2.16 -0.16 -17.78
CA PRO A 154 -1.93 1.13 -18.40
C PRO A 154 -1.76 2.27 -17.38
N GLY A 155 -0.73 3.10 -17.59
CA GLY A 155 -0.44 4.22 -16.69
C GLY A 155 0.29 3.84 -15.40
N SER A 156 0.52 2.54 -15.14
CA SER A 156 1.32 2.07 -14.00
C SER A 156 2.81 1.99 -14.36
N CYS A 157 3.67 2.25 -13.37
CA CYS A 157 5.08 1.86 -13.37
C CYS A 157 5.42 0.97 -12.15
N GLY A 158 4.40 0.31 -11.60
CA GLY A 158 4.51 -0.54 -10.42
C GLY A 158 5.44 -1.73 -10.60
N GLU A 159 5.83 -2.32 -9.47
CA GLU A 159 6.73 -3.49 -9.43
C GLU A 159 6.30 -4.46 -8.33
N PHE A 160 6.50 -5.75 -8.59
CA PHE A 160 6.15 -6.84 -7.70
C PHE A 160 7.36 -7.74 -7.46
N LEU A 161 7.59 -8.09 -6.21
CA LEU A 161 8.62 -9.05 -5.82
C LEU A 161 8.01 -10.07 -4.88
N GLY A 162 8.18 -11.35 -5.17
CA GLY A 162 7.68 -12.40 -4.29
C GLY A 162 8.64 -13.57 -4.15
N GLY A 163 8.39 -14.38 -3.14
CA GLY A 163 9.19 -15.55 -2.85
C GLY A 163 8.53 -16.44 -1.79
N MET A 164 9.31 -17.36 -1.26
CA MET A 164 8.85 -18.34 -0.27
C MET A 164 9.67 -18.25 1.01
N LEU A 165 9.02 -18.54 2.14
CA LEU A 165 9.66 -18.74 3.44
C LEU A 165 9.00 -19.90 4.19
N SER A 166 9.72 -20.49 5.12
CA SER A 166 9.22 -21.45 6.10
C SER A 166 9.00 -20.73 7.42
N LEU A 167 7.80 -20.88 7.99
CA LEU A 167 7.44 -20.44 9.33
C LEU A 167 7.12 -21.67 10.18
N GLU A 168 8.01 -22.03 11.10
CA GLU A 168 7.88 -23.24 11.92
C GLU A 168 7.55 -24.50 11.10
N GLY A 169 8.19 -24.65 9.93
CA GLY A 169 7.96 -25.76 9.00
C GLY A 169 6.78 -25.57 8.03
N THR A 170 6.05 -24.46 8.13
CA THR A 170 4.92 -24.13 7.23
C THR A 170 5.43 -23.32 6.05
N ALA A 171 5.20 -23.78 4.83
CA ALA A 171 5.56 -23.03 3.63
C ALA A 171 4.58 -21.86 3.40
N CYS A 172 5.13 -20.65 3.40
CA CYS A 172 4.39 -19.41 3.22
C CYS A 172 4.95 -18.65 2.02
N ALA A 173 4.07 -18.21 1.11
CA ALA A 173 4.44 -17.26 0.08
C ALA A 173 4.47 -15.84 0.67
N TRP A 174 5.26 -14.95 0.08
CA TRP A 174 5.23 -13.53 0.40
C TRP A 174 5.32 -12.70 -0.88
N MET A 175 4.72 -11.50 -0.86
CA MET A 175 4.73 -10.59 -2.00
C MET A 175 4.75 -9.13 -1.56
N LEU A 176 5.78 -8.41 -2.03
CA LEU A 176 5.91 -6.96 -1.97
C LEU A 176 5.34 -6.35 -3.25
N THR A 177 4.50 -5.33 -3.10
CA THR A 177 3.81 -4.65 -4.20
C THR A 177 4.13 -3.15 -4.16
N ILE A 178 4.52 -2.55 -5.28
CA ILE A 178 4.65 -1.10 -5.45
C ILE A 178 3.60 -0.66 -6.47
N ASN A 179 2.68 0.21 -6.08
CA ASN A 179 1.68 0.82 -6.94
C ASN A 179 2.07 2.28 -7.22
N ALA A 180 2.32 2.64 -8.48
CA ALA A 180 2.85 3.95 -8.84
C ALA A 180 2.55 4.34 -10.28
N SER A 181 2.48 5.64 -10.55
CA SER A 181 2.51 6.21 -11.90
C SER A 181 3.93 6.66 -12.29
N PRO A 182 4.29 6.66 -13.59
CA PRO A 182 5.63 7.02 -14.08
C PRO A 182 6.11 8.43 -13.69
N ASP A 183 5.19 9.40 -13.57
CA ASP A 183 5.51 10.82 -13.40
C ASP A 183 5.35 11.33 -11.97
N GLY A 184 5.09 10.43 -11.01
CA GLY A 184 4.81 10.79 -9.62
C GLY A 184 3.46 11.46 -9.41
N SER A 185 2.51 11.33 -10.34
CA SER A 185 1.15 11.86 -10.18
C SER A 185 0.32 11.15 -9.11
N GLY A 186 0.79 10.02 -8.58
CA GLY A 186 0.09 9.25 -7.55
C GLY A 186 0.09 7.76 -7.85
N PRO A 187 -0.65 6.97 -7.08
CA PRO A 187 -0.65 5.53 -7.24
C PRO A 187 -1.62 5.10 -8.35
N VAL A 188 -1.33 3.95 -8.97
CA VAL A 188 -2.27 3.19 -9.80
C VAL A 188 -2.47 1.85 -9.12
N GLU A 189 -3.60 1.69 -8.44
CA GLU A 189 -3.88 0.65 -7.42
C GLU A 189 -4.79 -0.45 -7.93
N ASP A 190 -4.96 -0.55 -9.25
CA ASP A 190 -5.69 -1.66 -9.87
C ASP A 190 -5.08 -3.05 -9.56
N SER A 191 -3.80 -3.08 -9.18
CA SER A 191 -3.07 -4.27 -8.72
C SER A 191 -2.80 -4.29 -7.21
N GLU A 192 -3.48 -3.48 -6.38
CA GLU A 192 -3.28 -3.43 -4.92
C GLU A 192 -3.64 -4.75 -4.21
N GLY A 193 -3.25 -4.89 -2.93
CA GLY A 193 -3.63 -6.02 -2.07
C GLY A 193 -3.22 -7.37 -2.65
N ILE A 194 -4.20 -8.21 -2.97
CA ILE A 194 -4.00 -9.54 -3.59
C ILE A 194 -4.78 -9.67 -4.91
N MET A 195 -4.85 -8.60 -5.68
CA MET A 195 -5.45 -8.61 -7.01
C MET A 195 -4.62 -9.45 -8.00
N PRO A 196 -5.17 -10.56 -8.55
CA PRO A 196 -4.43 -11.46 -9.44
C PRO A 196 -4.45 -10.98 -10.91
N VAL A 197 -4.26 -9.69 -11.16
CA VAL A 197 -4.29 -9.09 -12.50
C VAL A 197 -2.88 -8.81 -13.04
N GLY A 198 -2.73 -8.83 -14.37
CA GLY A 198 -1.50 -8.39 -15.02
C GLY A 198 -0.24 -9.16 -14.62
N GLY A 199 0.88 -8.45 -14.55
CA GLY A 199 2.18 -8.95 -14.09
C GLY A 199 2.13 -9.55 -12.68
N LYS A 200 1.38 -8.93 -11.78
CA LYS A 200 1.15 -9.43 -10.41
C LYS A 200 0.43 -10.77 -10.43
N GLY A 201 -0.63 -10.90 -11.22
CA GLY A 201 -1.39 -12.14 -11.35
C GLY A 201 -0.57 -13.31 -11.88
N ARG A 202 0.36 -13.07 -12.82
CA ARG A 202 1.31 -14.10 -13.27
C ARG A 202 2.21 -14.57 -12.13
N LEU A 203 2.82 -13.63 -11.41
CA LEU A 203 3.69 -13.92 -10.27
C LEU A 203 2.94 -14.63 -9.13
N MET A 204 1.72 -14.21 -8.81
CA MET A 204 0.86 -14.88 -7.83
C MET A 204 0.53 -16.31 -8.23
N ARG A 205 0.31 -16.60 -9.53
CA ARG A 205 0.06 -17.96 -10.02
C ARG A 205 1.30 -18.84 -9.87
N GLU A 206 2.48 -18.32 -10.19
CA GLU A 206 3.75 -19.03 -10.03
C GLU A 206 4.04 -19.35 -8.56
N LEU A 207 3.73 -18.43 -7.63
CA LEU A 207 3.86 -18.66 -6.18
C LEU A 207 2.70 -19.45 -5.56
N GLY A 208 1.68 -19.84 -6.34
CA GLY A 208 0.49 -20.52 -5.82
C GLY A 208 -0.41 -19.66 -4.91
N MET A 209 -0.23 -18.33 -4.92
CA MET A 209 -0.95 -17.39 -4.05
C MET A 209 -2.43 -17.24 -4.40
N CYS A 210 -2.82 -17.47 -5.66
CA CYS A 210 -4.18 -17.24 -6.14
C CYS A 210 -5.26 -18.12 -5.51
N ARG A 211 -4.91 -19.11 -4.67
CA ARG A 211 -5.85 -20.11 -4.12
C ARG A 211 -5.58 -20.46 -2.66
N ILE A 212 -4.82 -19.64 -1.95
CA ILE A 212 -4.47 -19.86 -0.54
C ILE A 212 -4.88 -18.65 0.31
N PRO A 213 -5.14 -18.86 1.62
CA PRO A 213 -5.43 -17.76 2.51
C PRO A 213 -4.26 -16.77 2.59
N CYS A 214 -4.55 -15.47 2.64
CA CYS A 214 -3.53 -14.44 2.68
C CYS A 214 -3.78 -13.41 3.79
N ILE A 215 -2.71 -13.07 4.52
CA ILE A 215 -2.68 -11.92 5.42
C ILE A 215 -2.21 -10.72 4.59
N VAL A 216 -3.09 -9.75 4.41
CA VAL A 216 -2.77 -8.47 3.74
C VAL A 216 -2.32 -7.46 4.79
N LEU A 217 -1.15 -6.88 4.56
CA LEU A 217 -0.54 -5.85 5.40
C LEU A 217 -0.74 -4.50 4.72
N GLU A 218 -1.30 -3.56 5.46
CA GLU A 218 -1.84 -2.31 4.95
C GLU A 218 -1.30 -1.10 5.73
N SER A 219 -1.61 0.09 5.20
CA SER A 219 -1.31 1.43 5.71
C SER A 219 -1.50 1.67 7.22
N LYS A 220 -0.81 2.71 7.69
CA LYS A 220 -1.13 3.37 8.96
C LYS A 220 -2.03 4.55 8.66
N ALA A 221 -3.24 4.55 9.19
CA ALA A 221 -4.27 5.51 8.80
C ALA A 221 -4.87 6.26 9.99
N TYR A 222 -5.25 7.51 9.75
CA TYR A 222 -6.18 8.28 10.57
C TYR A 222 -7.52 8.28 9.84
N SER A 223 -8.57 7.86 10.55
CA SER A 223 -9.93 7.80 10.03
C SER A 223 -10.85 8.55 11.00
N PRO A 224 -11.44 9.70 10.60
CA PRO A 224 -12.39 10.41 11.44
C PRO A 224 -13.51 9.50 11.95
N GLY A 225 -13.92 9.65 13.21
CA GLY A 225 -14.81 8.71 13.90
C GLY A 225 -14.05 7.56 14.57
N ASP A 226 -13.40 6.69 13.78
CA ASP A 226 -12.69 5.51 14.30
C ASP A 226 -11.46 5.89 15.13
N SER A 227 -10.76 6.96 14.75
CA SER A 227 -9.56 7.47 15.41
C SER A 227 -9.84 8.38 16.61
N ASP A 228 -11.06 8.90 16.76
CA ASP A 228 -11.37 10.02 17.67
C ASP A 228 -11.26 9.65 19.15
N SER A 229 -11.62 8.41 19.51
CA SER A 229 -11.59 7.93 20.90
C SER A 229 -10.26 7.29 21.31
N LEU A 230 -9.29 7.17 20.40
CA LEU A 230 -8.04 6.47 20.66
C LEU A 230 -7.06 7.39 21.40
N ALA A 231 -6.41 6.84 22.45
CA ALA A 231 -5.33 7.54 23.13
C ALA A 231 -4.01 7.43 22.34
N THR A 232 -3.74 6.27 21.75
CA THR A 232 -2.53 5.94 21.00
C THR A 232 -2.88 5.18 19.72
N SER A 233 -1.91 4.98 18.83
CA SER A 233 -2.08 4.09 17.67
C SER A 233 -2.36 2.65 18.10
N HIS A 234 -3.26 1.98 17.40
CA HIS A 234 -3.63 0.57 17.65
C HIS A 234 -3.57 -0.25 16.35
N PRO A 235 -3.23 -1.56 16.42
CA PRO A 235 -3.47 -2.46 15.29
C PRO A 235 -4.93 -2.41 14.87
N TRP A 236 -5.18 -2.35 13.57
CA TRP A 236 -6.51 -2.30 12.99
C TRP A 236 -6.70 -3.48 12.07
N ILE A 237 -7.66 -4.34 12.40
CA ILE A 237 -7.93 -5.58 11.69
C ILE A 237 -9.27 -5.45 11.00
N ARG A 238 -9.26 -5.63 9.68
CA ARG A 238 -10.41 -5.35 8.83
C ARG A 238 -10.70 -6.52 7.90
N TRP A 239 -11.97 -6.88 7.80
CA TRP A 239 -12.50 -7.77 6.77
C TRP A 239 -14.00 -7.53 6.62
N ASN A 240 -14.59 -8.10 5.58
CA ASN A 240 -16.02 -8.19 5.39
C ASN A 240 -16.49 -9.62 5.65
N GLN A 241 -17.38 -9.81 6.63
CA GLN A 241 -17.86 -11.15 6.99
C GLN A 241 -18.51 -11.89 5.82
N ASP A 242 -19.16 -11.18 4.90
CA ASP A 242 -19.90 -11.77 3.79
C ASP A 242 -19.03 -12.06 2.56
N SER A 243 -17.95 -11.29 2.36
CA SER A 243 -17.17 -11.32 1.11
C SER A 243 -15.71 -11.79 1.27
N ASP A 244 -15.07 -11.51 2.41
CA ASP A 244 -13.63 -11.74 2.60
C ASP A 244 -13.36 -13.10 3.27
N ASN A 245 -12.25 -13.28 4.00
CA ASN A 245 -11.99 -14.51 4.76
C ASN A 245 -12.08 -14.26 6.28
N PRO A 246 -13.21 -14.61 6.93
CA PRO A 246 -13.39 -14.41 8.37
C PRO A 246 -12.38 -15.20 9.22
N VAL A 247 -11.89 -16.35 8.73
CA VAL A 247 -10.92 -17.17 9.46
C VAL A 247 -9.60 -16.44 9.59
N VAL A 248 -9.13 -15.78 8.52
CA VAL A 248 -7.91 -14.97 8.57
C VAL A 248 -8.08 -13.81 9.56
N GLY A 249 -9.21 -13.09 9.50
CA GLY A 249 -9.50 -11.98 10.41
C GLY A 249 -9.56 -12.38 11.89
N GLN A 250 -10.17 -13.54 12.17
CA GLN A 250 -10.20 -14.12 13.52
C GLN A 250 -8.80 -14.54 14.00
N CYS A 251 -7.98 -15.14 13.13
CA CYS A 251 -6.60 -15.50 13.48
C CYS A 251 -5.75 -14.26 13.78
N LEU A 252 -5.93 -13.17 13.03
CA LEU A 252 -5.27 -11.89 13.32
C LEU A 252 -5.72 -11.32 14.67
N THR A 253 -7.02 -11.41 14.98
CA THR A 253 -7.58 -10.89 16.25
C THR A 253 -7.03 -11.66 17.46
N GLU A 254 -6.97 -12.99 17.35
CA GLU A 254 -6.39 -13.84 18.39
C GLU A 254 -4.87 -13.64 18.50
N ALA A 255 -4.17 -13.49 17.37
CA ALA A 255 -2.75 -13.18 17.36
C ALA A 255 -2.42 -11.84 18.04
N ALA A 256 -3.22 -10.80 17.82
CA ALA A 256 -3.07 -9.53 18.51
C ALA A 256 -3.20 -9.69 20.04
N ARG A 257 -4.15 -10.51 20.52
CA ARG A 257 -4.25 -10.87 21.94
C ARG A 257 -3.02 -11.60 22.46
N GLN A 258 -2.46 -12.53 21.68
CA GLN A 258 -1.24 -13.26 22.04
C GLN A 258 0.00 -12.36 22.08
N CYS A 259 0.02 -11.31 21.26
CA CYS A 259 1.01 -10.23 21.32
C CYS A 259 0.72 -9.21 22.42
N HIS A 260 -0.27 -9.44 23.28
CA HIS A 260 -0.66 -8.56 24.39
C HIS A 260 -1.05 -7.15 23.97
N VAL A 261 -1.60 -6.99 22.76
CA VAL A 261 -2.09 -5.71 22.25
C VAL A 261 -3.58 -5.76 21.96
N GLN A 262 -4.26 -4.65 22.24
CA GLN A 262 -5.66 -4.49 21.86
C GLN A 262 -5.74 -4.00 20.42
N ALA A 263 -6.33 -4.81 19.55
CA ALA A 263 -6.65 -4.42 18.18
C ALA A 263 -8.06 -3.83 18.10
N ILE A 264 -8.24 -2.88 17.20
CA ILE A 264 -9.55 -2.45 16.72
C ILE A 264 -9.97 -3.39 15.60
N VAL A 265 -11.19 -3.92 15.66
CA VAL A 265 -11.69 -4.91 14.71
C VAL A 265 -12.93 -4.36 13.99
N ASN A 266 -12.92 -4.42 12.67
CA ASN A 266 -14.08 -4.11 11.84
C ASN A 266 -14.32 -5.24 10.84
N ASP A 267 -15.32 -6.09 11.14
CA ASP A 267 -15.74 -7.24 10.33
C ASP A 267 -16.81 -6.88 9.27
N ARG A 268 -17.11 -5.59 9.13
CA ARG A 268 -18.01 -5.01 8.13
C ARG A 268 -17.28 -4.04 7.20
N ALA A 269 -15.95 -4.08 7.19
CA ALA A 269 -15.14 -3.23 6.34
C ALA A 269 -15.45 -3.50 4.86
N TYR A 270 -15.08 -2.56 4.00
CA TYR A 270 -15.07 -2.76 2.55
C TYR A 270 -16.39 -3.27 1.94
N PRO A 271 -17.53 -2.61 2.20
CA PRO A 271 -18.79 -3.02 1.60
C PRO A 271 -18.69 -2.97 0.07
N ARG A 272 -18.91 -4.10 -0.59
CA ARG A 272 -18.91 -4.19 -2.05
C ARG A 272 -20.27 -3.77 -2.59
N ARG A 273 -20.38 -2.49 -2.97
CA ARG A 273 -21.59 -1.90 -3.53
C ARG A 273 -21.33 -1.47 -4.97
N PRO A 274 -21.98 -2.09 -5.97
CA PRO A 274 -21.82 -1.71 -7.36
C PRO A 274 -22.07 -0.21 -7.60
N GLY A 275 -21.14 0.43 -8.31
CA GLY A 275 -21.19 1.84 -8.71
C GLY A 275 -20.96 2.85 -7.59
N ASP A 276 -20.53 2.45 -6.38
CA ASP A 276 -20.18 3.40 -5.32
C ASP A 276 -19.04 4.33 -5.76
N LEU A 277 -17.99 3.78 -6.39
CA LEU A 277 -16.85 4.56 -6.86
C LEU A 277 -17.24 5.46 -8.04
N ASP A 278 -18.05 4.97 -8.99
CA ASP A 278 -18.57 5.81 -10.09
C ASP A 278 -19.39 7.01 -9.57
N ARG A 279 -20.27 6.78 -8.60
CA ARG A 279 -21.06 7.87 -7.99
C ARG A 279 -20.17 8.88 -7.27
N ALA A 280 -19.15 8.41 -6.55
CA ALA A 280 -18.18 9.28 -5.90
C ALA A 280 -17.38 10.10 -6.93
N SER A 281 -16.89 9.46 -7.99
CA SER A 281 -16.18 10.09 -9.11
C SER A 281 -17.04 11.13 -9.82
N GLN A 282 -18.31 10.82 -10.10
CA GLN A 282 -19.25 11.76 -10.70
C GLN A 282 -19.49 12.97 -9.79
N ALA A 283 -19.78 12.75 -8.52
CA ALA A 283 -20.02 13.82 -7.56
C ALA A 283 -18.80 14.75 -7.42
N LEU A 284 -17.59 14.19 -7.40
CA LEU A 284 -16.35 14.95 -7.37
C LEU A 284 -16.14 15.74 -8.67
N GLY A 285 -16.39 15.11 -9.82
CA GLY A 285 -16.32 15.76 -11.14
C GLY A 285 -17.28 16.93 -11.28
N GLU A 286 -18.51 16.81 -10.77
CA GLU A 286 -19.50 17.90 -10.74
C GLU A 286 -19.01 19.07 -9.87
N LYS A 287 -18.40 18.79 -8.72
CA LYS A 287 -17.79 19.81 -7.83
C LYS A 287 -16.66 20.56 -8.54
N ILE A 288 -15.76 19.84 -9.22
CA ILE A 288 -14.66 20.43 -10.00
C ILE A 288 -15.20 21.28 -11.16
N SER A 289 -16.19 20.77 -11.90
CA SER A 289 -16.82 21.48 -13.02
C SER A 289 -17.46 22.78 -12.57
N LYS A 290 -18.18 22.77 -11.43
CA LYS A 290 -18.77 23.97 -10.84
C LYS A 290 -17.71 25.03 -10.51
N LEU A 291 -16.62 24.64 -9.83
CA LEU A 291 -15.53 25.56 -9.51
C LEU A 291 -14.87 26.13 -10.77
N GLY A 292 -14.68 25.32 -11.80
CA GLY A 292 -14.16 25.77 -13.09
C GLY A 292 -15.07 26.82 -13.76
N GLN A 293 -16.38 26.61 -13.74
CA GLN A 293 -17.36 27.57 -14.27
C GLN A 293 -17.40 28.87 -13.47
N GLU A 294 -17.34 28.80 -12.14
CA GLU A 294 -17.25 29.97 -11.26
C GLU A 294 -15.95 30.75 -11.51
N TYR A 295 -14.83 30.04 -11.72
CA TYR A 295 -13.54 30.65 -12.02
C TYR A 295 -13.56 31.42 -13.34
N ALA A 296 -14.19 30.85 -14.37
CA ALA A 296 -14.35 31.51 -15.67
C ALA A 296 -15.16 32.82 -15.59
N ARG A 297 -16.08 32.94 -14.62
CA ARG A 297 -16.92 34.13 -14.41
C ARG A 297 -16.31 35.13 -13.44
N ALA A 298 -15.27 34.76 -12.70
CA ALA A 298 -14.65 35.58 -11.68
C ALA A 298 -14.03 36.86 -12.27
N ARG A 299 -14.39 38.02 -11.69
CA ARG A 299 -13.95 39.34 -12.19
C ARG A 299 -12.78 39.92 -11.41
N THR A 300 -12.54 39.44 -10.21
CA THR A 300 -11.50 39.95 -9.32
C THR A 300 -10.42 38.90 -9.07
N SER A 301 -9.21 39.34 -8.76
CA SER A 301 -8.12 38.46 -8.33
C SER A 301 -8.49 37.69 -7.06
N ALA A 302 -9.14 38.34 -6.09
CA ALA A 302 -9.57 37.71 -4.84
C ALA A 302 -10.49 36.49 -5.08
N GLN A 303 -11.48 36.62 -5.99
CA GLN A 303 -12.36 35.50 -6.37
C GLN A 303 -11.57 34.37 -7.01
N LYS A 304 -10.69 34.68 -7.96
CA LYS A 304 -9.87 33.68 -8.66
C LYS A 304 -8.96 32.93 -7.69
N VAL A 305 -8.32 33.63 -6.77
CA VAL A 305 -7.45 33.04 -5.74
C VAL A 305 -8.24 32.12 -4.82
N ALA A 306 -9.42 32.54 -4.35
CA ALA A 306 -10.25 31.70 -3.49
C ALA A 306 -10.72 30.42 -4.18
N LEU A 307 -11.11 30.51 -5.46
CA LEU A 307 -11.53 29.35 -6.26
C LEU A 307 -10.37 28.41 -6.59
N ALA A 308 -9.19 28.96 -6.88
CA ALA A 308 -7.98 28.17 -7.06
C ALA A 308 -7.60 27.41 -5.77
N ALA A 309 -7.72 28.06 -4.61
CA ALA A 309 -7.50 27.41 -3.32
C ALA A 309 -8.51 26.27 -3.08
N ALA A 310 -9.79 26.48 -3.35
CA ALA A 310 -10.81 25.44 -3.22
C ALA A 310 -10.57 24.23 -4.15
N LEU A 311 -10.08 24.48 -5.37
CA LEU A 311 -9.65 23.39 -6.27
C LEU A 311 -8.44 22.64 -5.70
N ALA A 312 -7.45 23.36 -5.15
CA ALA A 312 -6.29 22.74 -4.51
C ALA A 312 -6.70 21.88 -3.30
N ASP A 313 -7.65 22.33 -2.48
CA ASP A 313 -8.18 21.56 -1.36
C ASP A 313 -8.84 20.25 -1.82
N ILE A 314 -9.59 20.28 -2.93
CA ILE A 314 -10.19 19.07 -3.52
C ILE A 314 -9.10 18.08 -3.97
N LEU A 315 -8.09 18.59 -4.69
CA LEU A 315 -6.98 17.77 -5.18
C LEU A 315 -6.16 17.20 -4.02
N GLU A 316 -5.95 17.96 -2.95
CA GLU A 316 -5.19 17.49 -1.80
C GLU A 316 -5.98 16.53 -0.93
N GLN A 317 -7.28 16.73 -0.70
CA GLN A 317 -8.03 16.05 0.37
C GLN A 317 -9.01 14.98 -0.11
N GLU A 318 -9.53 15.07 -1.34
CA GLU A 318 -10.67 14.24 -1.77
C GLU A 318 -10.33 13.31 -2.94
N ILE A 319 -9.48 13.75 -3.87
CA ILE A 319 -9.29 13.04 -5.15
C ILE A 319 -8.75 11.62 -4.99
N GLY A 320 -7.94 11.38 -3.95
CA GLY A 320 -7.42 10.05 -3.64
C GLY A 320 -8.49 9.02 -3.32
N GLY A 321 -9.70 9.45 -2.92
CA GLY A 321 -10.83 8.54 -2.72
C GLY A 321 -11.47 8.02 -4.00
N THR A 322 -11.09 8.53 -5.17
CA THR A 322 -11.71 8.16 -6.45
C THR A 322 -10.71 7.81 -7.54
N SER A 323 -9.46 8.29 -7.45
CA SER A 323 -8.47 8.13 -8.53
C SER A 323 -7.60 6.88 -8.40
N PHE A 324 -7.57 6.26 -7.22
CA PHE A 324 -6.57 5.25 -6.88
C PHE A 324 -6.76 3.94 -7.66
N MET A 325 -8.01 3.46 -7.80
CA MET A 325 -8.33 2.22 -8.50
C MET A 325 -9.53 2.40 -9.45
N SER A 326 -9.62 1.52 -10.43
CA SER A 326 -10.71 1.45 -11.40
C SER A 326 -11.96 0.81 -10.79
N GLN A 327 -13.14 1.24 -11.26
CA GLN A 327 -14.43 0.73 -10.79
C GLN A 327 -14.57 -0.79 -10.98
N ALA A 328 -14.05 -1.35 -12.07
CA ALA A 328 -14.08 -2.79 -12.32
C ALA A 328 -13.37 -3.56 -11.20
N VAL A 329 -12.20 -3.10 -10.77
CA VAL A 329 -11.44 -3.69 -9.65
C VAL A 329 -12.16 -3.46 -8.33
N HIS A 330 -12.58 -2.22 -8.05
CA HIS A 330 -13.29 -1.87 -6.82
C HIS A 330 -14.55 -2.73 -6.62
N SER A 331 -15.27 -3.06 -7.69
CA SER A 331 -16.47 -3.90 -7.61
C SER A 331 -16.20 -5.32 -7.10
N VAL A 332 -15.00 -5.84 -7.33
CA VAL A 332 -14.59 -7.20 -6.96
C VAL A 332 -13.85 -7.21 -5.62
N ALA A 333 -12.92 -6.28 -5.41
CA ALA A 333 -12.00 -6.30 -4.28
C ALA A 333 -12.21 -5.19 -3.25
N ALA A 334 -13.16 -4.28 -3.52
CA ALA A 334 -13.39 -3.06 -2.75
C ALA A 334 -12.10 -2.22 -2.56
N GLY A 335 -12.18 -1.14 -1.80
CA GLY A 335 -11.06 -0.23 -1.58
C GLY A 335 -9.95 -0.74 -0.66
N GLY A 336 -9.75 -2.05 -0.54
CA GLY A 336 -8.62 -2.63 0.20
C GLY A 336 -7.91 -3.75 -0.55
N GLY A 337 -8.18 -3.90 -1.87
CA GLY A 337 -7.54 -4.90 -2.71
C GLY A 337 -7.74 -6.36 -2.24
N LEU A 338 -8.82 -6.65 -1.49
CA LEU A 338 -9.07 -7.98 -0.92
C LEU A 338 -9.79 -8.86 -1.94
N TRP A 339 -9.09 -9.85 -2.49
CA TRP A 339 -9.74 -10.84 -3.34
C TRP A 339 -10.74 -11.67 -2.51
N PRO A 340 -12.01 -11.78 -2.94
CA PRO A 340 -13.06 -12.45 -2.18
C PRO A 340 -12.67 -13.84 -1.67
N GLY A 341 -13.00 -14.10 -0.41
CA GLY A 341 -12.72 -15.36 0.28
C GLY A 341 -11.27 -15.62 0.66
N GLN A 342 -10.27 -14.83 0.24
CA GLN A 342 -8.86 -15.15 0.45
C GLN A 342 -8.23 -14.48 1.66
N ALA A 343 -8.61 -13.25 1.98
CA ALA A 343 -7.82 -12.44 2.89
C ALA A 343 -8.62 -11.76 3.99
N ALA A 344 -7.87 -11.31 4.99
CA ALA A 344 -8.22 -10.22 5.88
C ALA A 344 -6.98 -9.32 6.01
N MET A 345 -7.22 -8.11 6.50
CA MET A 345 -6.22 -7.06 6.52
C MET A 345 -5.77 -6.73 7.93
N LEU A 346 -4.47 -6.49 8.08
CA LEU A 346 -3.82 -5.98 9.27
C LEU A 346 -3.13 -4.65 8.93
N SER A 347 -3.49 -3.61 9.66
CA SER A 347 -3.01 -2.24 9.46
C SER A 347 -2.83 -1.53 10.82
N LEU A 348 -2.55 -0.22 10.82
CA LEU A 348 -2.57 0.61 12.04
C LEU A 348 -3.63 1.70 11.93
N LEU A 349 -4.32 1.96 13.04
CA LEU A 349 -5.23 3.09 13.20
C LEU A 349 -4.59 4.08 14.16
N ALA A 350 -4.22 5.24 13.65
CA ALA A 350 -3.61 6.33 14.39
C ALA A 350 -4.63 7.05 15.26
N SER A 351 -4.19 7.56 16.41
CA SER A 351 -5.03 8.43 17.23
C SER A 351 -5.15 9.82 16.61
N ARG A 352 -6.27 10.49 16.91
CA ARG A 352 -6.44 11.90 16.54
C ARG A 352 -5.32 12.78 17.07
N HIS A 353 -4.85 12.55 18.30
CA HIS A 353 -3.78 13.32 18.90
C HIS A 353 -2.48 13.22 18.10
N GLU A 354 -2.14 12.00 17.65
CA GLU A 354 -0.97 11.78 16.82
C GLU A 354 -1.07 12.57 15.51
N TYR A 355 -2.18 12.40 14.78
CA TYR A 355 -2.41 13.12 13.53
C TYR A 355 -2.42 14.65 13.73
N GLU A 356 -3.06 15.16 14.78
CA GLU A 356 -3.11 16.60 15.04
C GLU A 356 -1.74 17.18 15.42
N SER A 357 -0.88 16.41 16.08
CA SER A 357 0.46 16.85 16.48
C SER A 357 1.44 16.87 15.31
N LEU A 358 1.40 15.85 14.44
CA LEU A 358 2.32 15.71 13.31
C LEU A 358 1.80 16.33 12.02
N LYS A 359 0.46 16.43 11.86
CA LYS A 359 -0.25 16.80 10.63
C LYS A 359 0.03 15.90 9.43
N VAL A 360 0.65 14.76 9.68
CA VAL A 360 1.04 13.69 8.76
C VAL A 360 1.07 12.40 9.57
N LEU A 361 1.09 11.27 8.88
CA LEU A 361 1.33 9.99 9.52
C LEU A 361 2.74 9.50 9.21
N ILE A 362 3.39 8.99 10.24
CA ILE A 362 4.67 8.30 10.15
C ILE A 362 4.53 6.96 10.85
N THR A 363 5.22 5.95 10.33
CA THR A 363 5.22 4.61 10.88
C THR A 363 6.59 4.32 11.49
N SER A 364 6.61 4.10 12.80
CA SER A 364 7.84 3.82 13.54
C SER A 364 8.30 2.38 13.35
N ARG A 365 9.59 2.12 13.61
CA ARG A 365 10.15 0.77 13.57
C ARG A 365 9.44 -0.19 14.54
N GLN A 366 9.09 0.29 15.73
CA GLN A 366 8.40 -0.51 16.75
C GLN A 366 7.00 -0.94 16.29
N GLU A 367 6.28 -0.05 15.61
CA GLU A 367 4.97 -0.36 15.04
C GLU A 367 5.06 -1.40 13.93
N LEU A 368 6.04 -1.29 13.03
CA LEU A 368 6.30 -2.29 11.99
C LEU A 368 6.65 -3.66 12.58
N GLU A 369 7.47 -3.68 13.64
CA GLU A 369 7.84 -4.90 14.34
C GLU A 369 6.65 -5.55 15.03
N LEU A 370 5.78 -4.75 15.67
CA LEU A 370 4.54 -5.22 16.27
C LEU A 370 3.60 -5.85 15.22
N LEU A 371 3.38 -5.17 14.08
CA LEU A 371 2.54 -5.73 13.02
C LEU A 371 3.13 -7.03 12.46
N ALA A 372 4.45 -7.09 12.29
CA ALA A 372 5.12 -8.32 11.85
C ALA A 372 4.96 -9.46 12.88
N ASP A 373 5.00 -9.17 14.18
CA ASP A 373 4.74 -10.16 15.23
C ASP A 373 3.31 -10.72 15.16
N ILE A 374 2.32 -9.84 15.01
CA ILE A 374 0.91 -10.22 14.87
C ILE A 374 0.72 -11.08 13.61
N ALA A 375 1.28 -10.66 12.48
CA ALA A 375 1.15 -11.40 11.22
C ALA A 375 1.74 -12.81 11.31
N LEU A 376 2.94 -12.95 11.90
CA LEU A 376 3.58 -14.26 12.08
C LEU A 376 2.81 -15.16 13.06
N ALA A 377 2.33 -14.61 14.17
CA ALA A 377 1.49 -15.36 15.12
C ALA A 377 0.17 -15.79 14.47
N ALA A 378 -0.46 -14.91 13.69
CA ALA A 378 -1.70 -15.22 12.97
C ALA A 378 -1.50 -16.32 11.92
N ALA A 379 -0.36 -16.35 11.23
CA ALA A 379 -0.05 -17.41 10.28
C ALA A 379 0.08 -18.79 10.96
N ILE A 380 0.64 -18.85 12.18
CA ILE A 380 0.70 -20.09 12.97
C ILE A 380 -0.72 -20.56 13.33
N LEU A 381 -1.60 -19.65 13.77
CA LEU A 381 -3.00 -19.98 14.07
C LEU A 381 -3.77 -20.41 12.81
N LEU A 382 -3.52 -19.72 11.69
CA LEU A 382 -4.17 -19.97 10.42
C LEU A 382 -3.79 -21.33 9.84
N ARG A 383 -2.55 -21.79 10.05
CA ARG A 383 -2.09 -23.14 9.67
C ARG A 383 -3.05 -24.23 10.20
N ASP A 384 -3.50 -24.08 11.44
CA ASP A 384 -4.35 -25.07 12.10
C ASP A 384 -5.82 -24.96 11.65
N ARG A 385 -6.17 -23.87 10.95
CA ARG A 385 -7.52 -23.58 10.41
C ARG A 385 -7.55 -23.51 8.88
N LEU A 386 -6.52 -24.00 8.19
CA LEU A 386 -6.44 -23.98 6.73
C LEU A 386 -7.66 -24.58 6.03
N PRO A 387 -8.21 -25.75 6.45
CA PRO A 387 -9.39 -26.32 5.80
C PRO A 387 -10.61 -25.38 5.85
N GLU A 388 -10.81 -24.72 6.99
CA GLU A 388 -11.90 -23.75 7.17
C GLU A 388 -11.68 -22.51 6.32
N ALA A 389 -10.47 -21.92 6.35
CA ALA A 389 -10.13 -20.76 5.55
C ALA A 389 -10.26 -21.04 4.04
N SER A 390 -9.87 -22.24 3.60
CA SER A 390 -9.94 -22.67 2.20
C SER A 390 -11.38 -22.84 1.71
N SER A 391 -12.31 -23.21 2.60
CA SER A 391 -13.73 -23.33 2.25
C SER A 391 -14.34 -21.99 1.79
N PHE A 392 -13.90 -20.88 2.40
CA PHE A 392 -14.32 -19.53 1.99
C PHE A 392 -13.77 -19.14 0.62
N ILE A 393 -12.53 -19.51 0.30
CA ILE A 393 -11.94 -19.26 -1.02
C ILE A 393 -12.78 -19.96 -2.11
N GLN A 394 -13.13 -21.23 -1.88
CA GLN A 394 -13.93 -22.01 -2.82
C GLN A 394 -15.36 -21.44 -2.96
N ALA A 395 -15.97 -21.04 -1.85
CA ALA A 395 -17.34 -20.53 -1.84
C ALA A 395 -17.48 -19.11 -2.43
N ARG A 396 -16.43 -18.29 -2.35
CA ARG A 396 -16.48 -16.86 -2.69
C ARG A 396 -15.65 -16.47 -3.91
N SER A 397 -15.07 -17.45 -4.62
CA SER A 397 -14.30 -17.19 -5.84
C SER A 397 -15.12 -16.35 -6.84
N PRO A 398 -14.71 -15.11 -7.13
CA PRO A 398 -15.55 -14.19 -7.89
C PRO A 398 -15.53 -14.51 -9.39
N GLN A 399 -16.59 -14.07 -10.06
CA GLN A 399 -16.64 -13.87 -11.51
C GLN A 399 -16.68 -12.35 -11.74
N PRO A 400 -15.88 -11.75 -12.65
CA PRO A 400 -15.14 -12.40 -13.73
C PRO A 400 -13.74 -12.94 -13.35
N GLU A 401 -13.22 -13.83 -14.19
CA GLU A 401 -11.83 -14.30 -14.11
C GLU A 401 -10.83 -13.13 -14.28
N PRO A 402 -9.63 -13.22 -13.68
CA PRO A 402 -8.67 -12.11 -13.67
C PRO A 402 -8.23 -11.64 -15.07
N GLU A 403 -8.19 -12.53 -16.06
CA GLU A 403 -7.86 -12.18 -17.45
C GLU A 403 -8.90 -11.25 -18.07
N ARG A 404 -10.17 -11.43 -17.74
CA ARG A 404 -11.24 -10.55 -18.20
C ARG A 404 -11.15 -9.17 -17.52
N LEU A 405 -10.80 -9.15 -16.24
CA LEU A 405 -10.57 -7.90 -15.53
C LEU A 405 -9.42 -7.09 -16.16
N LEU A 406 -8.31 -7.75 -16.49
CA LEU A 406 -7.20 -7.10 -17.21
C LEU A 406 -7.63 -6.54 -18.57
N HIS A 407 -8.44 -7.28 -19.34
CA HIS A 407 -8.96 -6.79 -20.60
C HIS A 407 -9.81 -5.52 -20.41
N GLU A 408 -10.70 -5.49 -19.41
CA GLU A 408 -11.52 -4.31 -19.08
C GLU A 408 -10.66 -3.10 -18.69
N LEU A 409 -9.57 -3.31 -17.95
CA LEU A 409 -8.60 -2.25 -17.59
C LEU A 409 -7.76 -1.75 -18.77
N SER A 410 -7.68 -2.54 -19.84
CA SER A 410 -6.89 -2.20 -21.03
C SER A 410 -7.72 -1.56 -22.14
N LEU A 411 -9.04 -1.43 -21.96
CA LEU A 411 -9.92 -0.80 -22.94
C LEU A 411 -9.59 0.70 -23.03
N PRO A 412 -9.45 1.26 -24.25
CA PRO A 412 -9.32 2.70 -24.40
C PRO A 412 -10.60 3.38 -23.91
N SER A 413 -10.41 4.40 -23.05
CA SER A 413 -11.47 5.25 -22.49
C SER A 413 -12.25 6.02 -23.55
#